data_AF-A0A972T0X1-F1
#
_entry.id   AF-A0A972T0X1-F1
#
_cell.length_a   1.000
_cell.length_b   1.000
_cell.length_c   1.000
_cell.angle_alpha   90.00
_cell.angle_beta   90.00
_cell.angle_gamma   90.00
#
_symmetry.space_group_name_H-M   'P 1'
#
loop_
_entity.id
_entity.type
_entity.pdbx_description
1 polymer ?
#
loop_
_entity_poly.entity_id
_entity_poly.type
_entity_poly.pdbx_seq_one_letter_code
_entity_poly.pdbx_strand_id
1 'polypeptide(L)' 'MLTRRLELIFQTAGGGRLRIAVPDPRENLTPAEVEAAMNTIIARNVFTSRTGSATAILGARIVSRDTTDLITA' A
#
# COMPACT_ATOMS: atom_id res chain seq x y z
N MET A 1 5.81 -5.69 -19.30
CA MET A 1 5.78 -4.25 -18.94
C MET A 1 6.33 -4.06 -17.53
N LEU A 2 7.15 -3.03 -17.31
CA LEU A 2 7.63 -2.65 -15.97
C LEU A 2 6.52 -1.88 -15.24
N THR A 3 6.07 -2.37 -14.07
CA THR A 3 5.08 -1.67 -13.24
C THR A 3 5.62 -1.46 -11.84
N ARG A 4 5.61 -0.22 -11.35
CA ARG A 4 5.97 0.14 -9.98
C ARG A 4 4.73 0.54 -9.20
N ARG A 5 4.59 0.04 -7.98
CA ARG A 5 3.49 0.42 -7.08
C ARG A 5 3.98 0.49 -5.64
N LEU A 6 3.46 1.44 -4.87
CA LEU A 6 3.66 1.50 -3.42
C LEU A 6 2.55 0.72 -2.75
N GLU A 7 2.91 -0.30 -1.98
CA GLU A 7 1.98 -1.05 -1.13
C GLU A 7 2.08 -0.53 0.30
N LEU A 8 0.99 0.03 0.79
CA LEU A 8 0.80 0.41 2.19
C LEU A 8 0.03 -0.72 2.89
N ILE A 9 0.56 -1.23 3.99
CA ILE A 9 0.00 -2.37 4.72
C ILE A 9 -0.41 -1.89 6.11
N PHE A 10 -1.68 -2.10 6.43
CA PHE A 10 -2.28 -1.72 7.70
C PHE A 10 -2.84 -2.95 8.41
N GLN A 11 -2.80 -2.92 9.74
CA GLN A 11 -3.59 -3.81 10.57
C GLN A 11 -5.01 -3.26 10.66
N THR A 12 -5.99 -4.16 10.64
CA THR A 12 -7.40 -3.78 10.79
C THR A 12 -7.92 -4.12 12.17
N ALA A 13 -9.00 -3.44 12.59
CA ALA A 13 -9.62 -3.66 13.90
C ALA A 13 -10.05 -5.12 14.14
N GLY A 14 -10.50 -5.83 13.10
CA GLY A 14 -10.88 -7.25 13.16
C GLY A 14 -9.72 -8.24 13.01
N GLY A 15 -8.47 -7.80 13.19
CA GLY A 15 -7.28 -8.68 13.15
C GLY A 15 -6.80 -9.06 11.75
N GLY A 16 -7.46 -8.58 10.69
CA GLY A 16 -7.02 -8.74 9.30
C GLY A 16 -5.98 -7.71 8.86
N ARG A 17 -5.63 -7.75 7.57
CA ARG A 17 -4.69 -6.81 6.94
C ARG A 17 -5.39 -6.06 5.81
N LEU A 18 -5.23 -4.74 5.79
CA LEU A 18 -5.65 -3.88 4.67
C LEU A 18 -4.41 -3.50 3.87
N ARG A 19 -4.43 -3.78 2.56
CA ARG A 19 -3.37 -3.37 1.64
C ARG A 19 -3.92 -2.33 0.67
N ILE A 20 -3.30 -1.16 0.66
CA ILE A 20 -3.58 -0.10 -0.32
C ILE A 20 -2.43 -0.06 -1.30
N ALA A 21 -2.74 -0.21 -2.60
CA ALA A 21 -1.75 -0.14 -3.66
C ALA A 21 -1.89 1.20 -4.39
N VAL A 22 -0.82 1.99 -4.40
CA VAL A 22 -0.72 3.25 -5.12
C VAL A 22 0.12 3.01 -6.38
N PRO A 23 -0.47 3.03 -7.59
CA PRO A 23 0.29 2.93 -8.83
C PRO A 23 1.16 4.18 -9.02
N ASP A 24 2.26 4.02 -9.74
CA ASP A 24 3.19 5.10 -10.11
C ASP A 24 3.61 6.00 -8.92
N PRO A 25 4.20 5.39 -7.87
CA PRO A 25 4.64 6.16 -6.71
C PRO A 25 5.75 7.13 -7.11
N ARG A 26 5.78 8.30 -6.47
CA ARG A 26 6.85 9.29 -6.65
C ARG A 26 8.21 8.67 -6.35
N GLU A 27 9.23 9.01 -7.14
CA GLU A 27 10.56 8.39 -7.03
C GLU A 27 11.33 8.81 -5.77
N ASN A 28 11.06 10.00 -5.23
CA ASN A 28 11.75 10.56 -4.06
C ASN A 28 10.95 10.38 -2.76
N LEU A 29 10.22 9.27 -2.62
CA LEU A 29 9.48 9.00 -1.38
C LEU A 29 10.43 8.68 -0.24
N THR A 30 10.32 9.47 0.83
CA THR A 30 11.02 9.18 2.09
C THR A 30 10.15 8.32 3.01
N PRO A 31 10.75 7.51 3.92
CA PRO A 31 10.00 6.76 4.92
C PRO A 31 9.07 7.65 5.76
N ALA A 32 9.53 8.86 6.12
CA ALA A 32 8.77 9.80 6.94
C ALA A 32 7.51 10.32 6.22
N GLU A 33 7.59 10.63 4.93
CA GLU A 33 6.42 11.06 4.14
C GLU A 33 5.39 9.94 4.00
N VAL A 34 5.88 8.71 3.77
CA VAL A 34 5.01 7.53 3.67
C VAL A 34 4.32 7.27 5.01
N GLU A 35 5.05 7.33 6.12
CA GLU A 35 4.50 7.16 7.46
C GLU A 35 3.48 8.25 7.80
N ALA A 36 3.76 9.53 7.47
CA ALA A 36 2.82 10.62 7.67
C ALA A 36 1.52 10.43 6.87
N ALA A 37 1.63 9.97 5.62
CA ALA A 37 0.48 9.64 4.79
C ALA A 37 -0.33 8.47 5.37
N MET A 38 0.35 7.42 5.83
CA MET A 38 -0.28 6.27 6.49
C MET A 38 -1.00 6.66 7.80
N ASN A 39 -0.39 7.52 8.61
CA ASN A 39 -1.02 8.06 9.82
C ASN A 39 -2.25 8.91 9.49
N THR A 40 -2.19 9.71 8.41
CA THR A 40 -3.35 10.46 7.92
C THR A 40 -4.49 9.53 7.48
N ILE A 41 -4.17 8.41 6.83
CA ILE A 41 -5.13 7.38 6.43
C ILE A 41 -5.85 6.78 7.65
N ILE A 42 -5.09 6.43 8.70
CA ILE A 42 -5.65 5.91 9.95
C ILE A 42 -6.50 6.97 10.66
N ALA A 43 -5.98 8.19 10.79
CA ALA A 43 -6.67 9.30 11.48
C ALA A 43 -7.99 9.69 10.79
N ARG A 44 -8.01 9.68 9.45
CA ARG A 44 -9.24 9.93 8.68
C ARG A 44 -10.23 8.78 8.78
N ASN A 45 -9.75 7.56 9.06
CA ASN A 45 -10.57 6.36 9.22
C ASN A 45 -11.53 6.11 8.02
N VAL A 46 -11.15 6.59 6.83
CA VAL A 46 -11.98 6.52 5.62
C VAL A 46 -11.80 5.21 4.85
N PHE A 47 -10.75 4.46 5.16
CA PHE A 47 -10.45 3.19 4.51
C PHE A 47 -10.84 2.01 5.42
N THR A 48 -11.86 1.27 5.00
CA THR A 48 -12.34 0.07 5.68
C THR A 48 -12.20 -1.14 4.77
N SER A 49 -11.78 -2.27 5.34
CA SER A 49 -11.81 -3.57 4.68
C SER A 49 -12.97 -4.41 5.23
N ARG A 50 -13.14 -5.62 4.69
CA ARG A 50 -14.05 -6.63 5.23
C ARG A 50 -13.78 -6.98 6.70
N THR A 51 -12.56 -6.74 7.18
CA THR A 51 -12.12 -6.98 8.56
C THR A 51 -12.09 -5.69 9.40
N GLY A 52 -12.68 -4.59 8.93
CA GLY A 52 -12.78 -3.32 9.66
C GLY A 52 -11.83 -2.23 9.17
N SER A 53 -11.75 -1.14 9.92
CA SER A 53 -10.90 0.02 9.61
C SER A 53 -9.42 -0.24 9.88
N ALA A 54 -8.56 0.56 9.24
CA ALA A 54 -7.12 0.59 9.52
C ALA A 54 -6.86 1.15 10.93
N THR A 55 -6.17 0.38 11.77
CA THR A 55 -5.88 0.74 13.18
C THR A 55 -4.40 0.95 13.45
N ALA A 56 -3.51 0.27 12.72
CA ALA A 56 -2.07 0.40 12.89
C ALA A 56 -1.32 0.22 11.57
N ILE A 57 -0.12 0.80 11.49
CA ILE A 57 0.81 0.63 10.37
C ILE A 57 1.55 -0.70 10.54
N LEU A 58 1.44 -1.59 9.56
CA LEU A 58 2.25 -2.81 9.51
C LEU A 58 3.51 -2.65 8.65
N GLY A 59 3.50 -1.68 7.73
CA GLY A 59 4.65 -1.32 6.92
C GLY A 59 4.27 -0.82 5.53
N ALA A 60 5.26 -0.32 4.81
CA ALA A 60 5.13 0.11 3.43
C ALA A 60 6.28 -0.45 2.59
N ARG A 61 6.00 -0.75 1.33
CA ARG A 61 7.02 -1.27 0.40
C ARG A 61 6.72 -0.88 -1.03
N ILE A 62 7.77 -0.56 -1.79
CA ILE A 62 7.66 -0.39 -3.23
C ILE A 62 7.84 -1.75 -3.90
N VAL A 63 6.87 -2.13 -4.72
CA VAL A 63 6.90 -3.36 -5.51
C VAL A 63 7.11 -2.97 -6.97
N SER A 64 8.25 -3.38 -7.51
CA SER A 64 8.54 -3.31 -8.95
C SER A 64 8.31 -4.69 -9.55
N ARG A 65 7.44 -4.79 -10.54
CA ARG A 65 7.24 -6.01 -11.32
C ARG A 65 7.73 -5.76 -12.74
N ASP A 66 8.66 -6.59 -13.16
CA ASP A 66 8.98 -6.74 -14.57
C ASP A 66 8.22 -7.97 -15.10
N THR A 67 7.62 -7.85 -16.27
CA THR A 67 6.83 -8.93 -16.88
C THR A 67 7.25 -9.04 -18.33
N THR A 68 7.78 -10.20 -18.70
CA THR A 68 8.18 -10.55 -20.06
C THR A 68 7.31 -11.72 -20.50
N ASP A 69 6.44 -11.46 -21.47
CA ASP A 69 5.58 -12.50 -22.03
C ASP A 69 6.38 -13.34 -23.02
N LEU A 70 6.56 -14.62 -22.73
CA LEU A 70 7.35 -15.54 -23.55
C LEU A 70 6.53 -16.21 -24.65
N ILE A 71 5.21 -16.24 -24.51
CA ILE A 71 4.26 -16.76 -25.49
C ILE A 71 3.02 -15.88 -25.41
N THR A 72 2.63 -15.30 -26.54
CA THR A 72 1.37 -14.58 -26.72
C THR A 72 0.53 -15.38 -27.72
N ALA A 73 -0.74 -15.63 -27.37
CA ALA A 73 -1.68 -16.37 -28.20
C ALA A 73 -2.26 -15.48 -29.31
#